data_AF-A0A550BYV5-F1
#
_entry.id   AF-A0A550BYV5-F1
#
_cell.length_a   1.000
_cell.length_b   1.000
_cell.length_c   1.000
_cell.angle_alpha   90.00
_cell.angle_beta   90.00
_cell.angle_gamma   90.00
#
_symmetry.space_group_name_H-M   'P 1'
#
loop_
_entity.id
_entity.type
_entity.pdbx_description
1 polymer ?
#
loop_
_entity_poly.entity_id
_entity_poly.type
_entity_poly.pdbx_seq_one_letter_code
_entity_poly.pdbx_strand_id
1 'polypeptide(L)'
;MATGARAEAFPFSSVTLALDETAPVDEEEKTLELLFSFVHLDEHVRLEDVDFPLLARLAEAAEKYQVYSCRVACCFNMRAQHKAHSAEVMAYAARHGHDDILNLAAPYSRELPFTSPCPPATSTLHRLDSVSRRISKHRQYDNCGIPNPPRQRLRRHAGLLLRGLQCSSTQDA
;
A
#
# COMPACT_ATOMS: atom_id res chain seq x y z
N MET A 1 56.37 -6.78 0.97
CA MET A 1 55.17 -6.50 0.16
C MET A 1 53.94 -6.86 0.98
N ALA A 2 52.83 -6.17 0.70
CA ALA A 2 51.75 -5.81 1.62
C ALA A 2 51.06 -6.94 2.42
N THR A 3 50.73 -6.53 3.63
CA THR A 3 49.87 -7.08 4.70
C THR A 3 48.58 -7.74 4.24
N GLY A 4 48.31 -8.92 4.80
CA GLY A 4 47.03 -9.62 4.70
C GLY A 4 45.90 -8.90 5.42
N ALA A 5 44.73 -8.88 4.78
CA ALA A 5 43.51 -8.28 5.28
C ALA A 5 43.00 -9.01 6.54
N ARG A 6 42.81 -8.27 7.63
CA ARG A 6 42.15 -8.75 8.83
C ARG A 6 40.64 -8.67 8.60
N ALA A 7 39.95 -9.80 8.68
CA ALA A 7 38.52 -9.81 8.88
C ALA A 7 38.26 -9.19 10.27
N GLU A 8 37.81 -7.94 10.30
CA GLU A 8 37.30 -7.34 11.52
C GLU A 8 36.01 -8.07 11.87
N ALA A 9 36.15 -9.11 12.71
CA ALA A 9 35.04 -9.79 13.32
C ALA A 9 34.23 -8.74 14.08
N PHE A 10 32.96 -8.57 13.70
CA PHE A 10 32.02 -7.75 14.47
C PHE A 10 32.13 -8.17 15.93
N PRO A 11 32.41 -7.25 16.87
CA PRO A 11 32.47 -7.61 18.27
C PRO A 11 31.08 -8.11 18.63
N PHE A 12 30.98 -9.42 18.86
CA PHE A 12 29.83 -10.02 19.52
C PHE A 12 29.91 -9.54 20.98
N SER A 13 29.60 -8.26 21.22
CA SER A 13 29.27 -7.80 22.56
C SER A 13 28.16 -8.73 23.00
N SER A 14 28.42 -9.49 24.06
CA SER A 14 27.49 -10.45 24.64
C SER A 14 26.14 -9.79 24.84
N VAL A 15 25.27 -9.93 23.84
CA VAL A 15 23.86 -9.60 23.98
C VAL A 15 23.34 -10.73 24.85
N THR A 16 23.35 -10.48 26.15
CA THR A 16 22.51 -11.23 27.07
C THR A 16 21.10 -10.88 26.65
N LEU A 17 20.54 -11.64 25.69
CA LEU A 17 19.12 -11.60 25.38
C LEU A 17 18.45 -12.05 26.66
N ALA A 18 18.02 -11.09 27.48
CA ALA A 18 17.13 -11.35 28.60
C ALA A 18 15.87 -11.96 27.97
N LEU A 19 15.83 -13.29 27.96
CA LEU A 19 14.85 -14.12 27.28
C LEU A 19 13.45 -14.02 27.89
N ASP A 20 13.26 -13.09 28.83
CA ASP A 20 12.06 -12.95 29.66
C ASP A 20 11.57 -11.49 29.74
N GLU A 21 11.95 -10.64 28.79
CA GLU A 21 11.30 -9.34 28.62
C GLU A 21 10.10 -9.50 27.67
N THR A 22 9.04 -10.16 28.16
CA THR A 22 7.76 -10.20 27.44
C THR A 22 7.12 -8.83 27.51
N ALA A 23 7.27 -8.06 26.43
CA ALA A 23 6.53 -6.81 26.27
C ALA A 23 5.02 -7.12 26.24
N PRO A 24 4.18 -6.37 26.98
CA PRO A 24 2.74 -6.52 26.86
C PRO A 24 2.31 -6.14 25.44
N VAL A 25 1.55 -7.02 24.81
CA VAL A 25 0.94 -6.80 23.50
C VAL A 25 -0.57 -6.69 23.73
N ASP A 26 -1.16 -5.56 23.34
CA ASP A 26 -2.57 -5.23 23.56
C ASP A 26 -3.48 -5.79 22.44
N GLU A 27 -2.86 -6.32 21.38
CA GLU A 27 -3.48 -6.76 20.15
C GLU A 27 -4.04 -8.18 20.27
N GLU A 28 -5.16 -8.44 19.60
CA GLU A 28 -5.74 -9.79 19.57
C GLU A 28 -4.80 -10.78 18.85
N GLU A 29 -4.67 -11.98 19.42
CA GLU A 29 -3.85 -13.09 18.92
C GLU A 29 -3.98 -13.28 17.40
N LYS A 30 -5.21 -13.39 16.87
CA LYS A 30 -5.48 -13.56 15.44
C LYS A 30 -4.92 -12.43 14.56
N THR A 31 -4.88 -11.21 15.08
CA THR A 31 -4.34 -10.05 14.34
C THR A 31 -2.83 -10.16 14.21
N LEU A 32 -2.16 -10.57 15.29
CA LEU A 32 -0.71 -10.76 15.32
C LEU A 32 -0.29 -11.95 14.48
N GLU A 33 -1.02 -13.06 14.53
CA GLU A 33 -0.76 -14.23 13.68
C GLU A 33 -0.74 -13.84 12.21
N LEU A 34 -1.77 -13.14 11.72
CA LEU A 34 -1.83 -12.65 10.35
C LEU A 34 -0.68 -11.68 10.03
N LEU A 35 -0.37 -10.76 10.94
CA LEU A 35 0.74 -9.83 10.76
C LEU A 35 2.09 -10.57 10.65
N PHE A 36 2.31 -11.57 11.49
CA PHE A 36 3.50 -12.39 11.47
C PHE A 36 3.59 -13.25 10.21
N SER A 37 2.47 -13.73 9.66
CA SER A 37 2.47 -14.37 8.34
C SER A 37 3.02 -13.45 7.25
N PHE A 38 2.71 -12.14 7.29
CA PHE A 38 3.30 -11.15 6.37
C PHE A 38 4.79 -10.90 6.60
N VAL A 39 5.25 -10.98 7.85
CA VAL A 39 6.66 -10.73 8.22
C VAL A 39 7.53 -11.94 7.89
N HIS A 40 7.06 -13.14 8.20
CA HIS A 40 7.78 -14.39 7.98
C HIS A 40 7.69 -14.89 6.54
N LEU A 41 6.87 -14.26 5.69
CA LEU A 41 6.67 -14.62 4.28
C LEU A 41 6.17 -16.06 4.09
N ASP A 42 5.60 -16.66 5.14
CA ASP A 42 5.38 -18.11 5.21
C ASP A 42 4.16 -18.59 4.42
N GLU A 43 3.24 -17.71 4.00
CA GLU A 43 2.10 -18.12 3.17
C GLU A 43 1.48 -16.93 2.41
N HIS A 44 0.84 -17.20 1.26
CA HIS A 44 0.05 -16.20 0.56
C HIS A 44 -1.20 -15.88 1.39
N VAL A 45 -1.11 -14.87 2.26
CA VAL A 45 -2.25 -14.41 3.05
C VAL A 45 -3.29 -13.78 2.14
N ARG A 46 -4.45 -14.44 2.00
CA ARG A 46 -5.59 -13.92 1.24
C ARG A 46 -6.47 -13.05 2.12
N LEU A 47 -6.25 -11.75 2.07
CA LEU A 47 -7.06 -10.77 2.81
C LEU A 47 -8.49 -10.60 2.26
N GLU A 48 -8.78 -11.19 1.09
CA GLU A 48 -10.11 -11.18 0.46
C GLU A 48 -11.14 -11.95 1.29
N ASP A 49 -10.70 -13.01 1.97
CA ASP A 49 -11.54 -13.91 2.77
C ASP A 49 -11.63 -13.48 4.25
N VAL A 50 -10.95 -12.40 4.62
CA VAL A 50 -10.88 -11.89 5.99
C VAL A 50 -12.02 -10.92 6.25
N ASP A 51 -12.74 -11.14 7.35
CA ASP A 51 -13.80 -10.24 7.80
C ASP A 51 -13.28 -8.81 8.02
N PHE A 52 -14.05 -7.81 7.60
CA PHE A 52 -13.69 -6.40 7.75
C PHE A 52 -13.19 -5.98 9.15
N PRO A 53 -13.83 -6.36 10.28
CA PRO A 53 -13.32 -5.98 11.59
C PRO A 53 -11.94 -6.55 11.91
N LEU A 54 -11.59 -7.73 11.38
CA LEU A 54 -10.24 -8.28 11.52
C LEU A 54 -9.26 -7.57 10.59
N LEU A 55 -9.67 -7.27 9.35
CA LEU A 55 -8.91 -6.47 8.40
C LEU A 55 -8.57 -5.07 8.95
N ALA A 56 -9.53 -4.41 9.61
CA ALA A 56 -9.33 -3.09 10.22
C ALA A 56 -8.31 -3.13 11.36
N ARG A 57 -8.37 -4.15 12.22
CA ARG A 57 -7.39 -4.33 13.30
C ARG A 57 -6.02 -4.68 12.76
N LEU A 58 -5.95 -5.52 11.72
CA LEU A 58 -4.71 -5.83 11.02
C LEU A 58 -4.10 -4.60 10.37
N ALA A 59 -4.91 -3.72 9.77
CA ALA A 59 -4.44 -2.48 9.16
C ALA A 59 -3.84 -1.52 10.23
N GLU A 60 -4.49 -1.36 11.38
CA GLU A 60 -3.97 -0.57 12.51
C GLU A 60 -2.65 -1.17 13.05
N ALA A 61 -2.58 -2.49 13.21
CA ALA A 61 -1.36 -3.17 13.62
C ALA A 61 -0.24 -3.00 12.57
N ALA A 62 -0.56 -3.14 11.28
CA ALA A 62 0.41 -2.98 10.20
C ALA A 62 0.99 -1.56 10.14
N GLU A 63 0.17 -0.54 10.43
CA GLU A 63 0.61 0.84 10.62
C GLU A 63 1.47 1.00 11.87
N LYS A 64 1.05 0.45 13.03
CA LYS A 64 1.82 0.51 14.30
C LYS A 64 3.22 -0.12 14.16
N TYR A 65 3.29 -1.32 13.58
CA TYR A 65 4.54 -2.08 13.42
C TYR A 65 5.27 -1.81 12.10
N GLN A 66 4.75 -0.90 11.27
CA GLN A 66 5.35 -0.49 9.99
C GLN A 66 5.64 -1.65 9.02
N VAL A 67 4.77 -2.66 9.00
CA VAL A 67 4.88 -3.81 8.09
C VAL A 67 4.35 -3.42 6.72
N TYR A 68 5.25 -2.93 5.86
CA TYR A 68 4.87 -2.30 4.57
C TYR A 68 4.04 -3.20 3.64
N SER A 69 4.41 -4.49 3.51
CA SER A 69 3.67 -5.45 2.68
C SER A 69 2.22 -5.60 3.14
N CYS A 70 2.01 -5.74 4.45
CA CYS A 70 0.71 -5.83 5.07
C CYS A 70 -0.08 -4.52 4.89
N ARG A 71 0.52 -3.36 5.15
CA ARG A 71 -0.12 -2.04 4.95
C ARG A 71 -0.67 -1.88 3.53
N VAL A 72 0.14 -2.19 2.53
CA VAL A 72 -0.27 -2.09 1.12
C VAL A 72 -1.43 -3.04 0.83
N ALA A 73 -1.35 -4.29 1.27
CA ALA A 73 -2.40 -5.28 1.07
C ALA A 73 -3.72 -4.88 1.76
N CYS A 74 -3.65 -4.39 3.01
CA CYS A 74 -4.78 -3.86 3.76
C CYS A 74 -5.40 -2.64 3.05
N CYS A 75 -4.59 -1.69 2.56
CA CYS A 75 -5.09 -0.54 1.81
C CYS A 75 -5.85 -0.94 0.54
N PHE A 76 -5.39 -1.95 -0.20
CA PHE A 76 -6.12 -2.47 -1.35
C PHE A 76 -7.48 -3.08 -0.97
N ASN A 77 -7.54 -3.85 0.11
CA ASN A 77 -8.78 -4.46 0.57
C ASN A 77 -9.76 -3.43 1.15
N MET A 78 -9.27 -2.44 1.91
CA MET A 78 -10.05 -1.28 2.37
C MET A 78 -10.66 -0.52 1.19
N ARG A 79 -9.87 -0.32 0.12
CA ARG A 79 -10.34 0.30 -1.10
C ARG A 79 -11.40 -0.55 -1.82
N ALA A 80 -11.34 -1.87 -1.78
CA ALA A 80 -12.38 -2.71 -2.36
C ALA A 80 -13.70 -2.62 -1.57
N GLN A 81 -13.61 -2.53 -0.24
CA GLN A 81 -14.76 -2.57 0.67
C GLN A 81 -15.32 -1.18 1.07
N HIS A 82 -14.76 -0.10 0.52
CA HIS A 82 -15.13 1.30 0.85
C HIS A 82 -16.62 1.64 0.76
N LYS A 83 -17.39 0.92 -0.06
CA LYS A 83 -18.84 1.16 -0.21
C LYS A 83 -19.64 0.56 0.95
N ALA A 84 -19.24 -0.61 1.43
CA ALA A 84 -19.93 -1.33 2.49
C ALA A 84 -19.55 -0.77 3.87
N HIS A 85 -18.29 -0.39 4.05
CA HIS A 85 -17.73 0.06 5.33
C HIS A 85 -17.19 1.49 5.25
N SER A 86 -17.92 2.41 4.61
CA SER A 86 -17.44 3.77 4.30
C SER A 86 -16.97 4.55 5.54
N ALA A 87 -17.70 4.45 6.65
CA ALA A 87 -17.37 5.11 7.92
C ALA A 87 -15.99 4.70 8.46
N GLU A 88 -15.79 3.39 8.57
CA GLU A 88 -14.59 2.80 9.18
C GLU A 88 -13.38 2.96 8.27
N VAL A 89 -13.57 2.78 6.95
CA VAL A 89 -12.53 3.02 5.94
C VAL A 89 -12.09 4.49 5.94
N MET A 90 -13.03 5.43 6.03
CA MET A 90 -12.68 6.86 6.14
C MET A 90 -11.93 7.18 7.43
N ALA A 91 -12.35 6.61 8.56
CA ALA A 91 -11.68 6.85 9.85
C ALA A 91 -10.23 6.34 9.80
N TYR A 92 -10.01 5.13 9.28
CA TYR A 92 -8.67 4.58 9.05
C TYR A 92 -7.85 5.49 8.12
N ALA A 93 -8.40 5.84 6.96
CA ALA A 93 -7.71 6.65 5.96
C ALA A 93 -7.33 8.05 6.48
N ALA A 94 -8.23 8.68 7.25
CA ALA A 94 -7.99 9.98 7.86
C ALA A 94 -6.91 9.93 8.96
N ARG A 95 -6.84 8.83 9.74
CA ARG A 95 -5.80 8.65 10.77
C ARG A 95 -4.40 8.49 10.16
N HIS A 96 -4.29 7.75 9.07
CA HIS A 96 -2.99 7.34 8.51
C HIS A 96 -2.58 8.11 7.24
N GLY A 97 -3.41 9.06 6.78
CA GLY A 97 -3.11 9.93 5.64
C GLY A 97 -3.26 9.27 4.27
N HIS A 98 -4.16 8.29 4.15
CA HIS A 98 -4.49 7.62 2.87
C HIS A 98 -5.55 8.41 2.10
N ASP A 99 -5.17 9.60 1.60
CA ASP A 99 -6.08 10.56 0.94
C ASP A 99 -6.82 9.98 -0.27
N ASP A 100 -6.22 9.03 -0.98
CA ASP A 100 -6.81 8.37 -2.14
C ASP A 100 -8.02 7.50 -1.74
N ILE A 101 -7.90 6.74 -0.66
CA ILE A 101 -8.98 5.93 -0.10
C ILE A 101 -10.02 6.83 0.58
N LEU A 102 -9.58 7.86 1.29
CA LEU A 102 -10.46 8.82 1.96
C LEU A 102 -11.40 9.52 0.96
N ASN A 103 -10.83 10.04 -0.13
CA ASN A 103 -11.61 10.70 -1.19
C ASN A 103 -12.53 9.71 -1.93
N LEU A 104 -12.12 8.45 -2.06
CA LEU A 104 -12.95 7.41 -2.66
C LEU A 104 -14.16 7.05 -1.79
N ALA A 105 -13.97 7.01 -0.47
CA ALA A 105 -15.02 6.64 0.49
C ALA A 105 -15.97 7.82 0.83
N ALA A 106 -15.49 9.06 0.75
CA ALA A 106 -16.25 10.29 1.03
C ALA A 106 -17.65 10.38 0.39
N PRO A 107 -17.89 10.05 -0.89
CA PRO A 107 -19.25 10.12 -1.46
C PRO A 107 -20.23 9.14 -0.81
N TYR A 108 -19.74 8.05 -0.20
CA TYR A 108 -20.54 6.99 0.41
C TYR A 108 -20.79 7.21 1.91
N SER A 109 -20.23 8.25 2.53
CA SER A 109 -20.41 8.54 3.96
C SER A 109 -21.60 9.45 4.26
N ARG A 110 -22.35 9.87 3.23
CA ARG A 110 -23.49 10.80 3.34
C ARG A 110 -24.66 10.24 4.15
N GLU A 111 -24.64 8.96 4.47
CA GLU A 111 -25.65 8.28 5.28
C GLU A 111 -25.35 8.34 6.79
N LEU A 112 -24.21 8.91 7.19
CA LEU A 112 -23.85 9.03 8.60
C LEU A 112 -24.31 10.38 9.17
N PRO A 113 -25.05 10.40 10.29
CA PRO A 113 -25.28 11.63 11.02
C PRO A 113 -23.92 12.17 11.49
N PHE A 114 -23.65 13.44 11.19
CA PHE A 114 -22.47 14.17 11.65
C PHE A 114 -22.48 14.29 13.18
N THR A 115 -22.11 13.23 13.88
CA THR A 115 -21.88 13.24 15.33
C THR A 115 -20.56 12.53 15.62
N SER A 116 -19.47 13.10 15.15
CA SER A 116 -18.18 12.82 15.77
C SER A 116 -17.34 14.09 15.84
N PRO A 117 -16.72 14.37 17.00
CA PRO A 117 -15.64 15.35 17.06
C PRO A 117 -14.46 14.76 16.28
N CYS A 118 -14.22 15.31 15.09
CA CYS A 118 -12.96 15.12 14.38
C CYS A 118 -11.83 15.57 15.34
N PRO A 119 -10.89 14.69 15.74
CA PRO A 119 -9.72 15.16 16.47
C PRO A 119 -9.00 16.18 15.59
N PRO A 120 -8.63 17.36 16.11
CA PRO A 120 -7.97 18.37 15.31
C PRO A 120 -6.71 17.76 14.71
N ALA A 121 -6.60 17.79 13.39
CA ALA A 121 -5.40 17.40 12.68
C ALA A 121 -4.24 18.27 13.19
N THR A 122 -3.45 17.72 14.12
CA THR A 122 -2.23 18.36 14.61
C THR A 122 -1.16 18.26 13.54
N SER A 123 -1.17 19.26 12.66
CA SER A 123 0.04 19.94 12.19
C SER A 123 1.24 19.04 11.86
N THR A 124 1.25 18.53 10.62
CA THR A 124 2.52 18.29 9.89
C THR A 124 2.44 18.80 8.45
N LEU A 125 1.69 19.89 8.22
CA LEU A 125 1.67 20.66 6.98
C LEU A 125 2.88 21.62 6.87
N HIS A 126 4.10 21.07 6.88
CA HIS A 126 5.26 21.85 6.43
C HIS A 126 6.26 21.02 5.58
N ARG A 127 5.91 19.79 5.18
CA ARG A 127 6.80 18.94 4.37
C ARG A 127 6.24 18.45 3.03
N LEU A 128 4.98 18.74 2.70
CA LEU A 128 4.33 18.20 1.49
C LEU A 128 4.22 19.16 0.30
N ASP A 129 4.54 20.45 0.45
CA ASP A 129 4.56 21.38 -0.70
C ASP A 129 5.68 21.11 -1.71
N SER A 130 6.74 20.41 -1.28
CA SER A 130 7.89 20.06 -2.13
C SER A 130 7.65 18.86 -3.04
N VAL A 131 6.78 17.94 -2.63
CA VAL A 131 6.53 16.66 -3.34
C VAL A 131 5.40 16.82 -4.36
N SER A 132 4.40 17.67 -4.07
CA SER A 132 3.22 17.87 -4.91
C SER A 132 3.56 18.36 -6.34
N ARG A 133 4.62 19.17 -6.50
CA ARG A 133 5.07 19.63 -7.84
C ARG A 133 5.73 18.57 -8.71
N ARG A 134 6.15 17.41 -8.17
CA ARG A 134 6.75 16.32 -8.98
C ARG A 134 5.76 15.24 -9.38
N ILE A 135 4.74 14.96 -8.57
CA ILE A 135 3.80 13.85 -8.82
C ILE A 135 2.75 14.20 -9.90
N SER A 136 2.44 15.48 -10.09
CA SER A 136 1.46 15.95 -11.08
C SER A 136 1.78 15.55 -12.54
N LYS A 137 3.01 15.10 -12.84
CA LYS A 137 3.38 14.69 -14.22
C LYS A 137 3.25 13.21 -14.52
N HIS A 138 3.02 12.31 -13.56
CA HIS A 138 3.00 10.88 -13.88
C HIS A 138 2.10 10.06 -12.95
N ARG A 139 0.82 9.94 -13.32
CA ARG A 139 0.01 8.70 -13.26
C ARG A 139 -1.45 9.04 -13.63
N GLN A 140 -1.74 9.04 -14.93
CA GLN A 140 -3.12 8.84 -15.39
C GLN A 140 -3.39 7.34 -15.28
N TYR A 141 -4.21 6.95 -14.31
CA TYR A 141 -4.84 5.63 -14.30
C TYR A 141 -6.11 5.72 -15.16
N ASP A 142 -6.38 4.70 -15.97
CA ASP A 142 -7.68 4.62 -16.66
C ASP A 142 -8.79 4.33 -15.64
N ASN A 143 -10.06 4.55 -16.01
CA ASN A 143 -11.23 4.36 -15.14
C ASN A 143 -11.37 2.94 -14.51
N CYS A 144 -10.54 2.00 -14.93
CA CYS A 144 -10.47 0.62 -14.42
C CYS A 144 -9.30 0.38 -13.43
N GLY A 145 -8.56 1.43 -13.03
CA GLY A 145 -7.48 1.32 -12.03
C GLY A 145 -6.16 0.72 -12.55
N ILE A 146 -6.04 0.46 -13.85
CA ILE A 146 -4.80 -0.01 -14.48
C ILE A 146 -3.90 1.20 -14.77
N PRO A 147 -2.59 1.16 -14.42
CA PRO A 147 -1.67 2.24 -14.75
C PRO A 147 -1.49 2.36 -16.27
N ASN A 148 -1.69 3.56 -16.85
CA ASN A 148 -1.38 3.77 -18.26
C ASN A 148 0.12 3.47 -18.50
N PRO A 149 0.47 2.68 -19.52
CA PRO A 149 1.85 2.54 -19.91
C PRO A 149 2.42 3.93 -20.26
N PRO A 150 3.68 4.23 -19.89
CA PRO A 150 4.28 5.51 -20.22
C PRO A 150 4.24 5.70 -21.74
N ARG A 151 3.69 6.83 -22.21
CA ARG A 151 3.72 7.22 -23.62
C ARG A 151 5.18 7.29 -24.06
N GLN A 152 5.70 6.18 -24.58
CA GLN A 152 6.95 6.18 -25.31
C GLN A 152 6.71 7.11 -26.49
N ARG A 153 7.36 8.29 -26.46
CA ARG A 153 7.50 9.13 -27.63
C ARG A 153 8.19 8.25 -28.67
N LEU A 154 7.40 7.66 -29.56
CA LEU A 154 7.86 6.99 -30.75
C LEU A 154 8.68 8.04 -31.50
N ARG A 155 10.00 8.04 -31.30
CA ARG A 155 10.91 8.77 -32.18
C ARG A 155 10.62 8.22 -33.57
N ARG A 156 10.14 9.10 -34.45
CA ARG A 156 9.98 8.82 -35.87
C ARG A 156 11.34 8.41 -36.43
N HIS A 157 11.58 7.10 -36.49
CA HIS A 157 12.50 6.48 -37.42
C HIS A 157 11.86 5.19 -37.93
N ALA A 158 10.72 5.36 -38.60
CA ALA A 158 10.25 4.41 -39.61
C ALA A 158 10.59 5.01 -40.97
N GLY A 159 11.86 4.82 -41.36
CA GLY A 159 12.34 5.03 -42.72
C GLY A 159 13.11 3.78 -43.09
N LEU A 160 12.52 2.99 -44.00
CA LEU A 160 13.01 1.74 -44.57
C LEU A 160 12.98 0.52 -43.63
N LEU A 161 11.98 -0.36 -43.80
CA LEU A 161 12.11 -1.51 -44.70
C LEU A 161 10.81 -2.34 -44.73
N LEU A 162 10.36 -2.59 -45.98
CA LEU A 162 9.59 -3.76 -46.46
C LEU A 162 8.13 -3.86 -45.99
N ARG A 163 7.19 -3.36 -46.80
CA ARG A 163 6.48 -4.12 -47.86
C ARG A 163 5.93 -5.46 -47.37
N GLY A 164 4.61 -5.48 -47.23
CA GLY A 164 3.78 -6.59 -47.74
C GLY A 164 3.25 -7.54 -46.69
N LEU A 165 2.11 -7.21 -46.08
CA LEU A 165 1.06 -8.20 -45.81
C LEU A 165 -0.29 -7.51 -46.03
N GLN A 166 -0.93 -7.90 -47.13
CA GLN A 166 -2.25 -7.44 -47.54
C GLN A 166 -3.32 -7.93 -46.56
N CYS A 167 -4.24 -7.03 -46.21
CA CYS A 167 -5.57 -7.37 -45.73
C CYS A 167 -6.25 -8.29 -46.75
N SER A 168 -6.72 -9.45 -46.31
CA SER A 168 -7.83 -10.15 -46.95
C SER A 168 -8.98 -10.16 -45.96
N SER A 169 -9.90 -9.24 -46.19
CA SER A 169 -11.27 -9.28 -45.72
C SER A 169 -12.00 -10.44 -46.40
N THR A 170 -12.55 -11.37 -45.62
CA THR A 170 -13.75 -12.11 -46.00
C THR A 170 -14.61 -12.30 -44.76
N GLN A 171 -15.80 -11.72 -44.86
CA GLN A 171 -16.91 -11.72 -43.94
C GLN A 171 -17.91 -12.65 -44.61
N ASP A 172 -18.07 -13.88 -44.09
CA ASP A 172 -19.05 -14.83 -44.60
C ASP A 172 -20.22 -14.91 -43.62
N ALA A 173 -21.37 -14.42 -44.08
CA ALA A 173 -22.72 -14.77 -43.66
C ALA A 173 -23.56 -14.93 -44.93
#